data_AF-A0A975FT66-F1
#
_entry.id   AF-A0A975FT66-F1
#
_cell.length_a   1.000
_cell.length_b   1.000
_cell.length_c   1.000
_cell.angle_alpha   90.00
_cell.angle_beta   90.00
_cell.angle_gamma   90.00
#
_symmetry.space_group_name_H-M   'P 1'
#
loop_
_entity.id
_entity.type
_entity.pdbx_description
1 polymer ?
#
loop_
_entity_poly.entity_id
_entity_poly.type
_entity_poly.pdbx_seq_one_letter_code
_entity_poly.pdbx_strand_id
1 'polypeptide(L)'
;MKTISGLPNPKVLTEKQIIDVINGLPKDNNVYDAMYKQAIDSSKIMNLFFKGMETKAYIYNSRGELLCKRQKAFCDSAELESIEQSSIEKEYKICINNSENENLNKIIEDIEFFQGNYKNTNSYTVLYYWNFASDKKLYKEYWQAFKSSFSNEKNVEFIRINTDLSENWNLQPGKKLKLKLKNKGDGVYKILVGQMPWDKKIQIK
;
A
#
# COMPACT_ATOMS: atom_id res chain seq x y z
N MET A 1 -22.00 -26.66 4.50
CA MET A 1 -21.11 -25.49 4.72
C MET A 1 -20.84 -24.85 3.38
N LYS A 2 -21.27 -23.60 3.15
CA LYS A 2 -20.92 -22.88 1.91
C LYS A 2 -19.52 -22.29 2.07
N THR A 3 -18.56 -22.82 1.32
CA THR A 3 -17.23 -22.24 1.18
C THR A 3 -17.39 -20.89 0.47
N ILE A 4 -17.32 -19.80 1.22
CA ILE A 4 -17.19 -18.47 0.60
C ILE A 4 -15.82 -18.49 -0.08
N SER A 5 -15.78 -18.17 -1.38
CA SER A 5 -14.58 -18.09 -2.21
C SER A 5 -13.44 -17.47 -1.40
N GLY A 6 -12.50 -18.30 -0.98
CA GLY A 6 -11.43 -17.89 -0.08
C GLY A 6 -10.57 -16.83 -0.76
N LEU A 7 -10.08 -15.86 0.02
CA LEU A 7 -9.04 -14.94 -0.41
C LEU A 7 -7.97 -15.69 -1.22
N PRO A 8 -7.65 -15.27 -2.45
CA PRO A 8 -6.67 -15.96 -3.26
C PRO A 8 -5.34 -16.01 -2.50
N ASN A 9 -4.73 -17.18 -2.44
CA ASN A 9 -3.41 -17.34 -1.83
C ASN A 9 -2.38 -16.53 -2.64
N PRO A 10 -1.82 -15.44 -2.10
CA PRO A 10 -0.93 -14.58 -2.84
C PRO A 10 0.35 -15.35 -3.18
N LYS A 11 0.84 -15.15 -4.40
CA LYS A 11 2.05 -15.78 -4.92
C LYS A 11 3.23 -14.85 -4.66
N VAL A 12 4.36 -15.42 -4.23
CA VAL A 12 5.64 -14.70 -4.19
C VAL A 12 6.08 -14.43 -5.63
N LEU A 13 6.27 -13.15 -5.94
CA LEU A 13 6.65 -12.65 -7.24
C LEU A 13 8.15 -12.43 -7.33
N THR A 14 8.68 -12.59 -8.54
CA THR A 14 10.03 -12.14 -8.84
C THR A 14 10.04 -10.62 -9.04
N GLU A 15 11.18 -9.98 -8.88
CA GLU A 15 11.34 -8.54 -9.14
C GLU A 15 10.88 -8.18 -10.56
N LYS A 16 11.30 -8.98 -11.55
CA LYS A 16 10.85 -8.84 -12.95
C LYS A 16 9.32 -8.84 -13.07
N GLN A 17 8.62 -9.73 -12.37
CA GLN A 17 7.15 -9.80 -12.42
C GLN A 17 6.50 -8.57 -11.82
N ILE A 18 7.09 -7.99 -10.77
CA ILE A 18 6.62 -6.75 -10.17
C ILE A 18 6.81 -5.59 -11.15
N ILE A 19 8.02 -5.46 -11.71
CA ILE A 19 8.37 -4.42 -12.70
C ILE A 19 7.47 -4.50 -13.94
N ASP A 20 7.27 -5.69 -14.50
CA ASP A 20 6.44 -5.89 -15.69
C ASP A 20 5.02 -5.36 -15.47
N VAL A 21 4.46 -5.54 -14.27
CA VAL A 21 3.13 -5.04 -13.99
C VAL A 21 3.12 -3.53 -13.71
N ILE A 22 4.11 -3.01 -12.99
CA ILE A 22 4.27 -1.57 -12.75
C ILE A 22 4.40 -0.80 -14.06
N ASN A 23 5.10 -1.36 -15.05
CA ASN A 23 5.21 -0.80 -16.39
C ASN A 23 3.86 -0.74 -17.14
N GLY A 24 2.90 -1.62 -16.79
CA GLY A 24 1.55 -1.63 -17.35
C GLY A 24 0.52 -0.73 -16.63
N LEU A 25 0.93 -0.03 -15.57
CA LEU A 25 0.08 0.92 -14.85
C LEU A 25 0.01 2.28 -15.55
N PRO A 26 -1.05 3.07 -15.32
CA PRO A 26 -1.10 4.47 -15.75
C PRO A 26 0.14 5.23 -15.26
N LYS A 27 0.76 5.99 -16.15
CA LYS A 27 1.95 6.81 -15.91
C LYS A 27 1.57 8.28 -15.97
N ASP A 28 2.08 9.04 -15.02
CA ASP A 28 1.86 10.48 -14.88
C ASP A 28 3.10 11.12 -14.25
N ASN A 29 3.34 12.39 -14.54
CA ASN A 29 4.56 13.08 -14.08
C ASN A 29 4.63 13.26 -12.55
N ASN A 30 3.50 13.19 -11.85
CA ASN A 30 3.42 13.35 -10.39
C ASN A 30 3.15 12.02 -9.67
N VAL A 31 3.37 10.87 -10.34
CA VAL A 31 3.13 9.54 -9.79
C VAL A 31 4.42 8.73 -9.83
N TYR A 32 4.85 8.27 -8.66
CA TYR A 32 6.06 7.48 -8.47
C TYR A 32 5.67 6.07 -8.02
N ASP A 33 6.25 5.06 -8.67
CA ASP A 33 6.06 3.67 -8.28
C ASP A 33 7.25 3.23 -7.42
N ALA A 34 6.97 2.55 -6.31
CA ALA A 34 8.00 2.11 -5.38
C ALA A 34 7.67 0.74 -4.75
N MET A 35 8.68 0.11 -4.15
CA MET A 35 8.54 -1.07 -3.29
C MET A 35 9.50 -0.98 -2.11
N TYR A 36 9.21 -1.69 -1.02
CA TYR A 36 10.17 -1.79 0.09
C TYR A 36 11.40 -2.59 -0.32
N LYS A 37 12.59 -2.02 -0.08
CA LYS A 37 13.91 -2.62 -0.39
C LYS A 37 14.05 -4.01 0.20
N GLN A 38 13.68 -4.14 1.48
CA GLN A 38 13.67 -5.39 2.21
C GLN A 38 12.64 -5.37 3.34
N ALA A 39 12.07 -6.52 3.64
CA ALA A 39 11.28 -6.74 4.85
C ALA A 39 11.97 -7.77 5.73
N ILE A 40 12.03 -7.49 7.04
CA ILE A 40 12.91 -8.19 7.99
C ILE A 40 12.21 -9.39 8.64
N ASP A 41 10.91 -9.29 8.92
CA ASP A 41 10.16 -10.33 9.61
C ASP A 41 8.76 -10.55 9.02
N SER A 42 8.13 -11.68 9.41
CA SER A 42 6.79 -12.03 8.93
C SER A 42 5.72 -11.01 9.32
N SER A 43 5.87 -10.33 10.46
CA SER A 43 4.90 -9.33 10.92
C SER A 43 4.93 -8.10 10.01
N LYS A 44 6.13 -7.57 9.69
CA LYS A 44 6.29 -6.44 8.75
C LYS A 44 5.77 -6.82 7.36
N ILE A 45 6.11 -8.01 6.86
CA ILE A 45 5.61 -8.49 5.55
C ILE A 45 4.07 -8.55 5.55
N MET A 46 3.46 -9.13 6.58
CA MET A 46 2.01 -9.25 6.64
C MET A 46 1.32 -7.89 6.81
N ASN A 47 1.90 -6.97 7.58
CA ASN A 47 1.38 -5.61 7.71
C ASN A 47 1.35 -4.91 6.34
N LEU A 48 2.47 -4.94 5.59
CA LEU A 48 2.52 -4.36 4.25
C LEU A 48 1.52 -5.01 3.29
N PHE A 49 1.45 -6.35 3.30
CA PHE A 49 0.50 -7.08 2.47
C PHE A 49 -0.95 -6.67 2.76
N PHE A 50 -1.36 -6.59 4.03
CA PHE A 50 -2.73 -6.19 4.37
C PHE A 50 -3.00 -4.71 4.08
N LYS A 51 -2.03 -3.80 4.31
CA LYS A 51 -2.16 -2.40 3.90
C LYS A 51 -2.50 -2.25 2.41
N GLY A 52 -1.87 -3.05 1.56
CA GLY A 52 -2.14 -3.04 0.12
C GLY A 52 -3.47 -3.69 -0.28
N MET A 53 -3.96 -4.65 0.50
CA MET A 53 -5.29 -5.24 0.27
C MET A 53 -6.42 -4.27 0.62
N GLU A 54 -6.23 -3.46 1.67
CA GLU A 54 -7.20 -2.47 2.11
C GLU A 54 -7.21 -1.21 1.21
N THR A 55 -6.26 -1.12 0.27
CA THR A 55 -6.12 0.04 -0.64
C THR A 55 -6.04 1.38 0.10
N LYS A 56 -5.37 1.40 1.26
CA LYS A 56 -5.26 2.59 2.10
C LYS A 56 -4.35 3.63 1.47
N ALA A 57 -4.79 4.88 1.55
CA ALA A 57 -3.97 6.04 1.22
C ALA A 57 -3.68 6.89 2.44
N TYR A 58 -2.50 7.49 2.48
CA TYR A 58 -2.02 8.32 3.57
C TYR A 58 -1.52 9.65 3.02
N ILE A 59 -1.90 10.75 3.63
CA ILE A 59 -1.53 12.09 3.17
C ILE A 59 -0.46 12.64 4.08
N TYR A 60 0.61 13.16 3.49
CA TYR A 60 1.72 13.78 4.17
C TYR A 60 1.88 15.22 3.70
N ASN A 61 2.28 16.11 4.61
CA ASN A 61 2.69 17.46 4.21
C ASN A 61 4.13 17.47 3.68
N SER A 62 4.59 18.64 3.22
CA SER A 62 5.95 18.87 2.73
C SER A 62 7.06 18.59 3.75
N ARG A 63 6.76 18.54 5.05
CA ARG A 63 7.70 18.15 6.12
C ARG A 63 7.73 16.65 6.37
N GLY A 64 6.94 15.87 5.63
CA GLY A 64 6.81 14.43 5.80
C GLY A 64 5.99 14.01 7.02
N GLU A 65 5.22 14.94 7.61
CA GLU A 65 4.33 14.64 8.74
C GLU A 65 3.00 14.11 8.21
N LEU A 66 2.51 13.04 8.84
CA LEU A 66 1.24 12.41 8.49
C LEU A 66 0.07 13.34 8.87
N LEU A 67 -0.88 13.47 7.94
CA LEU A 67 -2.09 14.26 8.09
C LEU A 67 -3.30 13.34 8.31
N CYS A 68 -4.11 13.69 9.31
CA CYS A 68 -5.32 12.98 9.72
C CYS A 68 -6.55 13.84 9.53
N LYS A 69 -7.66 13.21 9.14
CA LYS A 69 -8.99 13.79 9.26
C LYS A 69 -9.73 13.15 10.42
N ARG A 70 -10.23 13.95 11.38
CA ARG A 70 -10.94 13.44 12.57
C ARG A 70 -10.19 12.30 13.29
N GLN A 71 -8.87 12.44 13.44
CA GLN A 71 -7.93 11.44 14.02
C GLN A 71 -7.70 10.17 13.20
N LYS A 72 -8.33 10.04 12.03
CA LYS A 72 -8.10 8.92 11.11
C LYS A 72 -6.94 9.25 10.16
N ALA A 73 -5.97 8.34 10.09
CA ALA A 73 -4.72 8.50 9.35
C ALA A 73 -4.81 8.17 7.86
N PHE A 74 -5.83 7.44 7.44
CA PHE A 74 -5.97 6.98 6.06
C PHE A 74 -7.27 7.46 5.43
N CYS A 75 -7.27 7.57 4.10
CA CYS A 75 -8.45 7.94 3.32
C CYS A 75 -9.25 6.69 2.95
N ASP A 76 -10.52 6.63 3.37
CA ASP A 76 -11.54 5.81 2.73
C ASP A 76 -12.38 6.63 1.74
N SER A 77 -13.46 6.04 1.21
CA SER A 77 -14.34 6.69 0.25
C SER A 77 -14.91 8.04 0.73
N ALA A 78 -15.28 8.17 2.00
CA ALA A 78 -15.84 9.41 2.55
C ALA A 78 -14.75 10.49 2.71
N GLU A 79 -13.52 10.09 3.00
CA GLU A 79 -12.39 11.02 3.00
C GLU A 79 -12.04 11.51 1.59
N LEU A 80 -12.12 10.64 0.58
CA LEU A 80 -11.86 11.00 -0.82
C LEU A 80 -12.92 11.97 -1.35
N GLU A 81 -14.21 11.70 -1.12
CA GLU A 81 -15.30 12.61 -1.48
C GLU A 81 -15.10 13.98 -0.83
N SER A 82 -14.64 14.01 0.43
CA SER A 82 -14.37 15.28 1.09
C SER A 82 -13.20 16.05 0.50
N ILE A 83 -12.15 15.40 0.01
CA ILE A 83 -11.04 16.10 -0.65
C ILE A 83 -11.55 16.69 -1.96
N GLU A 84 -12.36 15.94 -2.71
CA GLU A 84 -12.94 16.38 -3.97
C GLU A 84 -13.83 17.63 -3.79
N GLN A 85 -14.63 17.66 -2.72
CA GLN A 85 -15.57 18.76 -2.42
C GLN A 85 -14.93 19.94 -1.65
N SER A 86 -13.71 19.79 -1.11
CA SER A 86 -13.07 20.77 -0.22
C SER A 86 -11.56 20.89 -0.54
N SER A 87 -10.70 20.94 0.48
CA SER A 87 -9.25 20.81 0.32
C SER A 87 -8.56 20.09 1.47
N ILE A 88 -7.37 19.53 1.20
CA ILE A 88 -6.49 18.91 2.21
C ILE A 88 -6.21 19.90 3.34
N GLU A 89 -5.84 21.14 2.99
CA GLU A 89 -5.50 22.19 3.96
C GLU A 89 -6.63 22.48 4.96
N LYS A 90 -7.90 22.41 4.51
CA LYS A 90 -9.06 22.70 5.35
C LYS A 90 -9.48 21.51 6.20
N GLU A 91 -9.42 20.31 5.63
CA GLU A 91 -10.01 19.11 6.23
C GLU A 91 -9.03 18.31 7.08
N TYR A 92 -7.73 18.43 6.82
CA TYR A 92 -6.70 17.60 7.43
C TYR A 92 -5.79 18.41 8.36
N LYS A 93 -5.37 17.76 9.44
CA LYS A 93 -4.41 18.30 10.42
C LYS A 93 -3.35 17.26 10.71
N ILE A 94 -2.21 17.68 11.23
CA ILE A 94 -1.15 16.74 11.66
C ILE A 94 -1.75 15.73 12.64
N CYS A 95 -1.47 14.45 12.40
CA CYS A 95 -1.87 13.37 13.29
C CYS A 95 -1.20 13.53 14.66
N ILE A 96 -1.99 13.58 15.73
CA ILE A 96 -1.50 13.57 17.11
C ILE A 96 -1.84 12.20 17.71
N ASN A 97 -0.84 11.50 18.25
CA ASN A 97 -0.99 10.21 18.94
C ASN A 97 -1.60 9.08 18.10
N ASN A 98 -1.08 8.83 16.90
CA ASN A 98 -1.45 7.66 16.10
C ASN A 98 -0.29 6.64 16.05
N SER A 99 -0.59 5.35 16.22
CA SER A 99 0.38 4.26 16.09
C SER A 99 0.94 4.12 14.66
N GLU A 100 0.29 4.71 13.66
CA GLU A 100 0.71 4.76 12.26
C GLU A 100 1.49 6.04 11.89
N ASN A 101 1.88 6.86 12.88
CA ASN A 101 2.58 8.14 12.66
C ASN A 101 4.06 7.96 12.27
N GLU A 102 4.32 7.18 11.22
CA GLU A 102 5.63 7.05 10.62
C GLU A 102 5.89 8.23 9.66
N ASN A 103 7.01 8.92 9.85
CA ASN A 103 7.41 10.04 9.00
C ASN A 103 7.72 9.56 7.57
N LEU A 104 7.27 10.34 6.58
CA LEU A 104 7.46 10.02 5.16
C LEU A 104 8.92 9.80 4.78
N ASN A 105 9.86 10.60 5.32
CA ASN A 105 11.27 10.50 4.96
C ASN A 105 11.85 9.14 5.36
N LYS A 106 11.43 8.61 6.51
CA LYS A 106 11.82 7.26 6.94
C LYS A 106 11.26 6.18 6.01
N ILE A 107 10.02 6.35 5.54
CA ILE A 107 9.43 5.43 4.56
C ILE A 107 10.21 5.49 3.24
N ILE A 108 10.58 6.69 2.78
CA ILE A 108 11.38 6.90 1.58
C ILE A 108 12.75 6.22 1.66
N GLU A 109 13.39 6.23 2.83
CA GLU A 109 14.65 5.52 3.07
C GLU A 109 14.52 4.00 2.94
N ASP A 110 13.36 3.45 3.30
CA ASP A 110 13.04 2.02 3.30
C ASP A 110 12.54 1.50 1.94
N ILE A 111 12.13 2.38 1.03
CA ILE A 111 11.63 2.02 -0.31
C ILE A 111 12.63 2.31 -1.42
N GLU A 112 12.51 1.57 -2.50
CA GLU A 112 13.18 1.80 -3.77
C GLU A 112 12.16 2.27 -4.79
N PHE A 113 12.52 3.29 -5.57
CA PHE A 113 11.70 3.80 -6.66
C PHE A 113 12.07 3.08 -7.95
N PHE A 114 11.08 2.60 -8.68
CA PHE A 114 11.29 1.96 -9.97
C PHE A 114 11.60 2.96 -11.09
N GLN A 115 11.20 4.22 -10.91
CA GLN A 115 11.34 5.27 -11.90
C GLN A 115 11.66 6.62 -11.23
N GLY A 116 12.72 7.26 -11.72
CA GLY A 116 13.13 8.60 -11.29
C GLY A 116 13.72 8.67 -9.89
N ASN A 117 14.20 9.86 -9.54
CA ASN A 117 14.62 10.20 -8.18
C ASN A 117 13.48 11.01 -7.55
N TYR A 118 12.72 10.40 -6.65
CA TYR A 118 11.71 11.14 -5.88
C TYR A 118 12.40 12.18 -5.00
N LYS A 119 11.90 13.42 -5.05
CA LYS A 119 12.27 14.50 -4.14
C LYS A 119 10.99 15.08 -3.59
N ASN A 120 10.89 15.14 -2.27
CA ASN A 120 9.73 15.74 -1.60
C ASN A 120 9.76 17.27 -1.78
N THR A 121 9.31 17.74 -2.94
CA THR A 121 9.27 19.18 -3.29
C THR A 121 7.86 19.74 -3.32
N ASN A 122 6.85 18.87 -3.17
CA ASN A 122 5.45 19.24 -3.32
C ASN A 122 4.79 19.55 -1.98
N SER A 123 3.64 20.23 -2.05
CA SER A 123 2.88 20.63 -0.86
C SER A 123 2.39 19.42 -0.09
N TYR A 124 1.93 18.41 -0.82
CA TYR A 124 1.42 17.16 -0.27
C TYR A 124 1.96 15.95 -1.03
N THR A 125 2.24 14.90 -0.28
CA THR A 125 2.55 13.57 -0.82
C THR A 125 1.53 12.57 -0.34
N VAL A 126 0.99 11.78 -1.25
CA VAL A 126 -0.01 10.77 -0.97
C VAL A 126 0.60 9.38 -1.17
N LEU A 127 0.79 8.64 -0.08
CA LEU A 127 1.23 7.25 -0.14
C LEU A 127 0.03 6.34 -0.36
N TYR A 128 0.05 5.55 -1.43
CA TYR A 128 -0.99 4.59 -1.74
C TYR A 128 -0.41 3.17 -1.75
N TYR A 129 -0.80 2.36 -0.77
CA TYR A 129 -0.36 0.98 -0.68
C TYR A 129 -1.27 0.08 -1.52
N TRP A 130 -0.66 -0.83 -2.28
CA TRP A 130 -1.43 -1.68 -3.18
C TRP A 130 -0.74 -3.01 -3.47
N ASN A 131 -1.52 -4.03 -3.84
CA ASN A 131 -0.99 -5.31 -4.32
C ASN A 131 -1.96 -5.99 -5.29
N PHE A 132 -1.55 -7.09 -5.90
CA PHE A 132 -2.36 -7.82 -6.88
C PHE A 132 -3.34 -8.83 -6.26
N ALA A 133 -3.28 -9.05 -4.94
CA ALA A 133 -4.24 -9.93 -4.29
C ALA A 133 -5.66 -9.35 -4.30
N SER A 134 -5.81 -8.04 -4.48
CA SER A 134 -7.07 -7.30 -4.47
C SER A 134 -7.75 -7.09 -5.84
N ASP A 135 -7.36 -7.85 -6.87
CA ASP A 135 -7.84 -7.79 -8.27
C ASP A 135 -7.18 -6.70 -9.14
N LYS A 136 -6.32 -7.18 -10.06
CA LYS A 136 -5.58 -6.37 -11.05
C LYS A 136 -6.47 -5.50 -11.94
N LYS A 137 -7.68 -5.97 -12.27
CA LYS A 137 -8.57 -5.27 -13.21
C LYS A 137 -9.16 -4.04 -12.54
N LEU A 138 -9.62 -4.20 -11.30
CA LEU A 138 -10.25 -3.13 -10.55
C LEU A 138 -9.25 -2.06 -10.09
N TYR A 139 -7.97 -2.43 -9.91
CA TYR A 139 -6.95 -1.47 -9.53
C TYR A 139 -6.90 -0.22 -10.42
N LYS A 140 -6.98 -0.37 -11.76
CA LYS A 140 -6.91 0.79 -12.66
C LYS A 140 -8.08 1.74 -12.46
N GLU A 141 -9.27 1.18 -12.29
CA GLU A 141 -10.50 1.95 -12.05
C GLU A 141 -10.45 2.64 -10.68
N TYR A 142 -10.06 1.91 -9.63
CA TYR A 142 -9.89 2.47 -8.29
C TYR A 142 -8.81 3.55 -8.25
N TRP A 143 -7.67 3.33 -8.90
CA TRP A 143 -6.60 4.32 -8.97
C TRP A 143 -7.06 5.61 -9.66
N GLN A 144 -7.80 5.51 -10.77
CA GLN A 144 -8.30 6.68 -11.47
C GLN A 144 -9.32 7.46 -10.63
N ALA A 145 -10.30 6.77 -10.02
CA ALA A 145 -11.27 7.39 -9.13
C ALA A 145 -10.59 8.04 -7.92
N PHE A 146 -9.63 7.34 -7.32
CA PHE A 146 -8.82 7.83 -6.21
C PHE A 146 -8.08 9.11 -6.58
N LYS A 147 -7.35 9.10 -7.71
CA LYS A 147 -6.56 10.24 -8.17
C LYS A 147 -7.46 11.43 -8.53
N SER A 148 -8.64 11.20 -9.12
CA SER A 148 -9.57 12.27 -9.47
C SER A 148 -10.10 13.03 -8.25
N SER A 149 -10.17 12.39 -7.07
CA SER A 149 -10.56 13.07 -5.83
C SER A 149 -9.58 14.17 -5.42
N PHE A 150 -8.34 14.15 -5.92
CA PHE A 150 -7.32 15.19 -5.69
C PHE A 150 -7.21 16.20 -6.84
N SER A 151 -8.11 16.17 -7.83
CA SER A 151 -8.01 17.01 -9.04
C SER A 151 -8.05 18.52 -8.75
N ASN A 152 -8.67 18.93 -7.64
CA ASN A 152 -8.74 20.33 -7.19
C ASN A 152 -7.50 20.75 -6.38
N GLU A 153 -6.65 19.81 -5.97
CA GLU A 153 -5.45 20.08 -5.20
C GLU A 153 -4.27 20.47 -6.09
N LYS A 154 -3.63 21.60 -5.76
CA LYS A 154 -2.40 22.01 -6.42
C LYS A 154 -1.21 21.31 -5.77
N ASN A 155 -0.27 20.85 -6.59
CA ASN A 155 1.02 20.29 -6.14
C ASN A 155 0.88 19.09 -5.21
N VAL A 156 0.14 18.07 -5.65
CA VAL A 156 0.08 16.75 -5.02
C VAL A 156 0.92 15.77 -5.82
N GLU A 157 1.81 15.06 -5.13
CA GLU A 157 2.50 13.90 -5.64
C GLU A 157 1.95 12.62 -5.03
N PHE A 158 2.02 11.54 -5.79
CA PHE A 158 1.59 10.23 -5.36
C PHE A 158 2.75 9.25 -5.39
N ILE A 159 2.90 8.48 -4.32
CA ILE A 159 3.81 7.33 -4.30
C ILE A 159 2.95 6.07 -4.15
N ARG A 160 2.95 5.24 -5.19
CA ARG A 160 2.25 3.96 -5.22
C ARG A 160 3.22 2.87 -4.76
N ILE A 161 3.02 2.37 -3.55
CA ILE A 161 3.89 1.38 -2.94
C ILE A 161 3.31 -0.02 -3.19
N ASN A 162 3.98 -0.80 -4.03
CA ASN A 162 3.63 -2.20 -4.23
C ASN A 162 3.97 -3.01 -2.98
N THR A 163 3.01 -3.81 -2.52
CA THR A 163 3.14 -4.69 -1.34
C THR A 163 2.89 -6.16 -1.64
N ASP A 164 3.01 -6.56 -2.92
CA ASP A 164 3.01 -7.97 -3.26
C ASP A 164 4.18 -8.69 -2.59
N LEU A 165 3.97 -9.97 -2.26
CA LEU A 165 5.03 -10.79 -1.68
C LEU A 165 6.20 -10.86 -2.68
N SER A 166 7.33 -10.28 -2.32
CA SER A 166 8.50 -10.20 -3.18
C SER A 166 9.58 -11.20 -2.77
N GLU A 167 10.31 -11.73 -3.76
CA GLU A 167 11.51 -12.53 -3.53
C GLU A 167 12.60 -11.75 -2.79
N ASN A 168 12.66 -10.42 -2.99
CA ASN A 168 13.59 -9.51 -2.32
C ASN A 168 13.34 -9.41 -0.80
N TRP A 169 12.27 -10.02 -0.29
CA TRP A 169 11.97 -10.15 1.14
C TRP A 169 12.37 -11.53 1.68
N ASN A 170 13.34 -12.19 1.06
CA ASN A 170 13.81 -13.54 1.40
C ASN A 170 12.71 -14.62 1.29
N LEU A 171 11.75 -14.41 0.38
CA LEU A 171 10.67 -15.36 0.11
C LEU A 171 10.97 -16.18 -1.14
N GLN A 172 10.56 -17.44 -1.14
CA GLN A 172 10.77 -18.35 -2.25
C GLN A 172 9.85 -18.00 -3.43
N PRO A 173 10.39 -17.57 -4.58
CA PRO A 173 9.61 -17.19 -5.75
C PRO A 173 8.66 -18.30 -6.19
N GLY A 174 7.47 -17.90 -6.63
CA GLY A 174 6.46 -18.81 -7.14
C GLY A 174 5.70 -19.62 -6.10
N LYS A 175 6.13 -19.64 -4.84
CA LYS A 175 5.35 -20.23 -3.75
C LYS A 175 4.16 -19.33 -3.40
N LYS A 176 3.12 -19.93 -2.83
CA LYS A 176 1.92 -19.23 -2.40
C LYS A 176 1.85 -19.20 -0.87
N LEU A 177 1.56 -18.04 -0.30
CA LEU A 177 1.21 -17.93 1.11
C LEU A 177 -0.21 -18.46 1.30
N LYS A 178 -0.38 -19.45 2.18
CA LYS A 178 -1.69 -20.02 2.46
C LYS A 178 -2.48 -19.08 3.38
N LEU A 179 -3.57 -18.52 2.89
CA LEU A 179 -4.53 -17.76 3.68
C LEU A 179 -5.79 -18.61 3.88
N LYS A 180 -6.32 -18.63 5.11
CA LYS A 180 -7.61 -19.28 5.41
C LYS A 180 -8.53 -18.29 6.08
N LEU A 181 -9.73 -18.13 5.54
CA LEU A 181 -10.81 -17.38 6.18
C LEU A 181 -11.56 -18.32 7.14
N LYS A 182 -11.64 -17.91 8.41
CA LYS A 182 -12.45 -18.59 9.43
C LYS A 182 -13.56 -17.64 9.87
N ASN A 183 -14.81 -17.98 9.54
CA ASN A 183 -15.98 -17.28 10.06
C ASN A 183 -16.04 -17.43 11.59
N LYS A 184 -16.25 -16.31 12.30
CA LYS A 184 -16.31 -16.22 13.76
C LYS A 184 -17.73 -16.00 14.29
N GLY A 185 -18.74 -15.93 13.43
CA GLY A 185 -20.10 -15.48 13.76
C GLY A 185 -20.32 -14.04 13.32
N ASP A 186 -21.57 -13.63 13.17
CA ASP A 186 -21.99 -12.22 12.96
C ASP A 186 -21.29 -11.48 11.80
N GLY A 187 -20.97 -12.20 10.72
CA GLY A 187 -20.26 -11.62 9.58
C GLY A 187 -18.78 -11.28 9.84
N VAL A 188 -18.25 -11.63 11.01
CA VAL A 188 -16.85 -11.44 11.37
C VAL A 188 -16.02 -12.59 10.82
N TYR A 189 -14.96 -12.27 10.09
CA TYR A 189 -14.01 -13.25 9.56
C TYR A 189 -12.63 -13.03 10.17
N LYS A 190 -11.99 -14.12 10.57
CA LYS A 190 -10.57 -14.14 10.94
C LYS A 190 -9.76 -14.69 9.77
N ILE A 191 -8.76 -13.95 9.32
CA ILE A 191 -7.75 -14.46 8.40
C ILE A 191 -6.70 -15.22 9.23
N LEU A 192 -6.45 -16.46 8.86
CA LEU A 192 -5.35 -17.27 9.38
C LEU A 192 -4.26 -17.31 8.31
N VAL A 193 -3.08 -16.85 8.69
CA VAL A 193 -1.88 -16.86 7.86
C VAL A 193 -1.14 -18.17 8.10
N GLY A 194 -0.89 -18.91 7.03
CA GLY A 194 -0.06 -20.12 7.07
C GLY A 194 1.42 -19.80 7.22
N GLN A 195 2.26 -20.82 7.09
CA GLN A 195 3.71 -20.62 7.14
C GLN A 195 4.18 -19.73 5.99
N MET A 196 5.00 -18.72 6.32
CA MET A 196 5.67 -17.87 5.33
C MET A 196 6.57 -18.72 4.44
N PRO A 197 6.53 -18.51 3.11
CA PRO A 197 7.32 -19.29 2.16
C PRO A 197 8.76 -18.79 2.11
N TRP A 198 9.51 -18.85 3.22
CA TRP A 198 10.89 -18.39 3.29
C TRP A 198 11.80 -19.14 2.30
N ASP A 199 12.76 -18.42 1.70
CA ASP A 199 13.83 -19.04 0.95
C ASP A 199 14.83 -19.71 1.92
N LYS A 200 14.86 -21.04 1.89
CA LYS A 200 15.71 -21.86 2.76
C LYS A 200 17.21 -21.67 2.49
N LYS A 201 17.59 -21.03 1.38
CA LYS A 201 18.99 -20.74 1.05
C LYS A 201 19.54 -19.53 1.80
N ILE A 202 18.66 -18.69 2.34
CA ILE A 202 19.00 -17.49 3.10
C ILE A 202 18.71 -17.81 4.57
N GLN A 203 19.48 -18.74 5.15
CA GLN A 203 19.46 -18.90 6.60
C GLN A 203 20.25 -17.73 7.21
N ILE A 204 19.52 -16.74 7.71
CA ILE A 204 20.04 -15.77 8.66
C ILE A 204 20.45 -16.59 9.89
N LYS A 205 21.76 -16.66 10.15
CA LYS A 205 22.30 -17.16 11.42
C LYS A 205 21.89 -16.24 12.56
#